data_AF-A0A845AQJ8-F1
#
_entry.id   AF-A0A845AQJ8-F1
#
_cell.length_a   1.000
_cell.length_b   1.000
_cell.length_c   1.000
_cell.angle_alpha   90.00
_cell.angle_beta   90.00
_cell.angle_gamma   90.00
#
_symmetry.space_group_name_H-M   'P 1'
#
loop_
_entity.id
_entity.type
_entity.pdbx_description
1 polymer ?
#
loop_
_entity_poly.entity_id
_entity_poly.type
_entity_poly.pdbx_seq_one_letter_code
_entity_poly.pdbx_strand_id
1 'polypeptide(L)' 'MSNHLDRLRRRHRRLDRLIDTTKALGKQDDLKTLKRIRLNLKDRIARLNPEPRSSLNG' A
#
# COMPACT_ATOMS: atom_id res chain seq x y z
N MET A 1 3.66 -17.81 -12.67
CA MET A 1 4.79 -17.23 -11.91
C MET A 1 4.52 -15.75 -11.59
N SER A 2 3.88 -15.44 -10.45
CA SER A 2 3.67 -14.05 -9.98
C SER A 2 3.67 -13.90 -8.45
N ASN A 3 4.24 -14.88 -7.72
CA ASN A 3 4.13 -14.97 -6.25
C ASN A 3 4.65 -13.76 -5.47
N HIS A 4 5.59 -12.99 -6.01
CA HIS A 4 6.15 -11.85 -5.29
C HIS A 4 5.20 -10.63 -5.30
N LEU A 5 4.62 -10.31 -6.46
CA LEU A 5 3.69 -9.19 -6.64
C LEU A 5 2.37 -9.45 -5.89
N ASP A 6 1.87 -10.69 -5.94
CA ASP A 6 0.69 -11.10 -5.17
C ASP A 6 0.89 -10.97 -3.66
N ARG A 7 2.06 -11.34 -3.14
CA ARG A 7 2.39 -11.17 -1.72
C ARG A 7 2.41 -9.69 -1.33
N LEU A 8 2.99 -8.82 -2.16
CA LEU A 8 3.01 -7.38 -1.91
C LEU A 8 1.61 -6.77 -1.96
N ARG A 9 0.78 -7.15 -2.94
CA ARG A 9 -0.62 -6.72 -3.05
C ARG A 9 -1.46 -7.17 -1.85
N ARG A 10 -1.32 -8.43 -1.41
CA ARG A 10 -2.01 -8.94 -0.20
C ARG A 10 -1.58 -8.16 1.06
N ARG A 11 -0.28 -7.90 1.21
CA ARG A 11 0.25 -7.13 2.34
C ARG A 11 -0.25 -5.67 2.31
N HIS A 12 -0.32 -5.07 1.14
CA HIS A 12 -0.90 -3.73 0.95
C HIS A 12 -2.37 -3.69 1.37
N ARG A 13 -3.20 -4.64 0.92
CA ARG A 13 -4.63 -4.73 1.34
C ARG A 13 -4.78 -4.90 2.85
N ARG A 14 -3.92 -5.71 3.48
CA ARG A 14 -3.95 -5.91 4.93
C ARG A 14 -3.63 -4.62 5.69
N LEU A 15 -2.62 -3.87 5.24
CA LEU A 15 -2.29 -2.55 5.78
C LEU A 15 -3.42 -1.54 5.59
N ASP A 16 -4.07 -1.53 4.43
CA ASP A 16 -5.16 -0.61 4.14
C ASP A 16 -6.37 -0.86 5.05
N ARG A 17 -6.73 -2.14 5.29
CA ARG A 17 -7.73 -2.51 6.31
C ARG A 17 -7.29 -2.13 7.71
N LEU A 18 -6.01 -2.33 8.06
CA LEU A 18 -5.50 -1.94 9.36
C LEU A 18 -5.65 -0.42 9.57
N ILE A 19 -5.27 0.38 8.57
CA ILE A 19 -5.42 1.84 8.59
C ILE A 19 -6.88 2.23 8.77
N ASP A 20 -7.81 1.59 8.04
CA ASP A 20 -9.23 1.87 8.14
C ASP A 20 -9.79 1.56 9.54
N THR A 21 -9.39 0.42 10.12
CA THR A 21 -9.77 0.04 11.50
C THR A 21 -9.08 0.87 12.59
N THR A 22 -7.91 1.45 12.29
CA THR A 22 -7.08 2.20 13.25
C THR A 22 -7.50 3.68 13.34
N LYS A 23 -8.53 4.12 12.61
CA LYS A 23 -9.08 5.49 12.64
C LYS A 23 -9.59 5.96 14.02
N ALA A 24 -9.59 5.11 15.04
CA ALA A 24 -9.88 5.51 16.41
C ALA A 24 -8.85 6.56 16.90
N LEU A 25 -9.35 7.65 17.49
CA LEU A 25 -8.62 8.86 17.90
C LEU A 25 -7.36 8.60 18.75
N GLY A 26 -7.25 7.47 19.45
CA GLY A 26 -6.10 7.12 20.29
C GLY A 26 -4.90 6.50 19.55
N LYS A 27 -4.99 6.24 18.24
CA LYS A 27 -3.95 5.53 17.47
C LYS A 27 -3.35 6.34 16.32
N GLN A 28 -3.30 7.66 16.47
CA GLN A 28 -2.77 8.55 15.42
C GLN A 28 -1.29 8.26 15.08
N ASP A 29 -0.48 7.89 16.07
CA ASP A 29 0.93 7.57 15.87
C ASP A 29 1.12 6.24 15.10
N ASP A 30 0.34 5.22 15.48
CA ASP A 30 0.22 3.95 14.73
C ASP A 30 -0.21 4.22 13.28
N LEU A 31 -1.22 5.07 13.08
CA LEU A 31 -1.68 5.48 11.75
C LEU A 31 -0.58 6.12 10.91
N LYS A 32 0.28 6.94 11.52
CA LYS A 32 1.41 7.60 10.86
C LYS A 32 2.43 6.57 10.39
N THR A 33 2.74 5.59 11.24
CA THR A 33 3.63 4.47 10.93
C THR A 33 3.04 3.57 9.83
N LEU A 34 1.76 3.22 9.93
CA LEU A 34 1.06 2.39 8.93
C LEU A 34 1.02 3.08 7.55
N LYS A 35 0.77 4.39 7.51
CA LYS A 35 0.81 5.17 6.26
C LYS A 35 2.20 5.18 5.61
N ARG A 36 3.27 5.30 6.40
CA ARG A 36 4.66 5.19 5.89
C ARG A 36 4.94 3.81 5.30
N ILE A 37 4.52 2.75 5.99
CA ILE A 37 4.70 1.37 5.52
C ILE A 37 3.88 1.15 4.22
N ARG A 38 2.65 1.67 4.15
CA ARG A 38 1.82 1.61 2.93
C ARG A 38 2.51 2.30 1.75
N LEU A 39 3.06 3.49 1.95
CA LEU A 39 3.77 4.24 0.91
C LEU A 39 4.97 3.46 0.37
N ASN A 40 5.80 2.91 1.25
CA ASN A 40 6.96 2.10 0.85
C ASN A 40 6.54 0.84 0.06
N LEU A 41 5.45 0.18 0.49
CA LEU A 41 4.88 -0.96 -0.24
C LEU A 41 4.34 -0.56 -1.62
N LYS A 42 3.66 0.58 -1.72
CA LYS A 42 3.16 1.11 -3.01
C LYS A 42 4.31 1.40 -3.96
N ASP A 43 5.37 2.07 -3.48
CA ASP A 43 6.56 2.35 -4.29
C ASP A 43 7.27 1.06 -4.72
N ARG A 44 7.35 0.07 -3.84
CA ARG A 44 7.96 -1.23 -4.15
C ARG A 44 7.14 -1.99 -5.19
N ILE A 45 5.80 -1.93 -5.11
CA ILE A 45 4.91 -2.47 -6.15
C ILE A 45 5.09 -1.72 -7.46
N ALA A 46 5.17 -0.39 -7.45
CA ALA A 46 5.37 0.42 -8.66
C ALA A 46 6.73 0.16 -9.34
N ARG A 47 7.79 -0.09 -8.57
CA ARG A 47 9.10 -0.49 -9.12
C ARG A 47 9.08 -1.89 -9.72
N LEU A 48 8.30 -2.80 -9.15
CA LEU A 48 8.20 -4.20 -9.60
C LEU A 48 7.16 -4.41 -10.70
N ASN A 49 6.19 -3.52 -10.81
CA ASN A 49 5.21 -3.43 -11.88
C ASN A 49 5.31 -2.04 -12.49
N PRO A 50 6.35 -1.77 -13.32
CA PRO A 50 6.39 -0.60 -14.17
C PRO A 50 5.36 -0.80 -15.28
N GLU A 51 4.09 -0.97 -14.94
CA GLU A 51 3.07 -0.64 -15.92
C GLU A 51 3.28 0.83 -16.20
N PRO A 52 3.62 1.19 -17.45
CA PRO A 52 3.71 2.59 -17.80
C PRO A 52 2.35 3.18 -17.44
N ARG A 53 2.35 4.37 -16.87
CA ARG A 53 1.15 5.19 -16.72
C ARG A 53 0.69 5.66 -18.11
N SER A 54 0.52 4.73 -19.05
CA SER A 54 -0.09 4.92 -20.35
C SER A 54 -1.61 4.90 -20.16
N SER A 55 -2.15 6.01 -19.65
CA SER A 55 -3.52 6.51 -19.86
C SER A 55 -4.01 7.28 -18.62
N LEU A 56 -3.55 8.51 -18.49
CA LEU A 56 -4.45 9.63 -18.22
C LEU A 56 -4.43 10.42 -19.53
N ASN A 57 -5.27 10.06 -20.51
CA ASN A 57 -6.51 10.77 -20.80
C ASN A 57 -6.99 11.68 -19.66
N GLY A 58 -7.05 12.98 -19.97
CA GLY A 58 -7.48 14.08 -19.10
C GLY A 58 -6.77 15.35 -19.51
#